data_AF-A0A1H1XJX8-F1
#
_entry.id   AF-A0A1H1XJX8-F1
#
_cell.length_a   1.000
_cell.length_b   1.000
_cell.length_c   1.000
_cell.angle_alpha   90.00
_cell.angle_beta   90.00
_cell.angle_gamma   90.00
#
_symmetry.space_group_name_H-M   'P 1'
#
loop_
_entity.id
_entity.type
_entity.pdbx_description
1 polymer ?
#
loop_
_entity_poly.entity_id
_entity_poly.type
_entity_poly.pdbx_seq_one_letter_code
_entity_poly.pdbx_strand_id
1 'polypeptide(L)'
;MADNDYELYERFHTPDPCIAERERVAMSPEEKAWALYKGSLHRSGWLEWLILPVVIGLWAPMVCIVLVLLAYQALFAPEFDPQRHGEAIFTAMLLSTLLLFVVWVAWNRHRALHDPRLLYWRDLPEVAEVELERHTLVSAFSLWSSDYDPDNPQVARWVDGRIQQMADSGVSQWLLARTAEGRWLVLCERVAGTFRGYGTQVRPAAASQWPLSRELAIAFAPRTNVPLGLRFSGAPLALAETSHWLSRGDLDRLTRVAHHWTFFAPERYGLINSAYVPWLEELLGRVQPGVADSTLPVC
;
A
#
# COMPACT_ATOMS: atom_id res chain seq x y z
N MET A 1 -21.16 -10.09 6.04
CA MET A 1 -20.37 -10.32 4.81
C MET A 1 -18.96 -9.85 5.13
N ALA A 2 -17.92 -10.62 4.80
CA ALA A 2 -16.57 -10.09 4.86
C ALA A 2 -16.45 -9.05 3.75
N ASP A 3 -15.95 -7.85 4.07
CA ASP A 3 -15.69 -6.78 3.09
C ASP A 3 -14.79 -7.33 1.98
N ASN A 4 -15.06 -6.94 0.73
CA ASN A 4 -14.17 -7.28 -0.39
C ASN A 4 -12.86 -6.47 -0.29
N ASP A 5 -11.76 -6.94 -0.88
CA ASP A 5 -10.44 -6.30 -0.85
C ASP A 5 -10.47 -4.81 -1.27
N TYR A 6 -11.36 -4.48 -2.22
CA TYR A 6 -11.59 -3.10 -2.66
C TYR A 6 -12.19 -2.21 -1.56
N GLU A 7 -13.18 -2.72 -0.82
CA GLU A 7 -13.85 -1.98 0.25
C GLU A 7 -12.90 -1.76 1.43
N LEU A 8 -12.09 -2.79 1.74
CA LEU A 8 -11.01 -2.69 2.72
C LEU A 8 -9.98 -1.63 2.32
N TYR A 9 -9.57 -1.63 1.06
CA TYR A 9 -8.65 -0.62 0.52
C TYR A 9 -9.23 0.79 0.59
N GLU A 10 -10.47 0.99 0.14
CA GLU A 10 -11.12 2.30 0.23
C GLU A 10 -11.19 2.80 1.67
N ARG A 11 -11.61 1.93 2.59
CA ARG A 11 -11.76 2.29 3.99
C ARG A 11 -10.42 2.59 4.66
N PHE A 12 -9.35 1.84 4.36
CA PHE A 12 -8.01 2.08 4.90
C PHE A 12 -7.43 3.43 4.49
N HIS A 13 -7.75 3.89 3.28
CA HIS A 13 -7.28 5.16 2.72
C HIS A 13 -8.22 6.35 2.95
N THR A 14 -9.39 6.13 3.52
CA THR A 14 -10.37 7.18 3.80
C THR A 14 -10.30 7.58 5.28
N PRO A 15 -10.33 8.89 5.62
CA PRO A 15 -10.36 9.30 7.01
C PRO A 15 -11.61 8.77 7.73
N ASP A 16 -11.42 8.11 8.88
CA ASP A 16 -12.48 7.51 9.70
C ASP A 16 -12.60 8.27 11.03
N PRO A 17 -13.77 8.88 11.35
CA PRO A 17 -13.98 9.58 12.61
C PRO A 17 -13.91 8.67 13.84
N CYS A 18 -14.05 7.35 13.68
CA CYS A 18 -13.93 6.36 14.75
C CYS A 18 -12.49 6.13 15.19
N ILE A 19 -11.49 6.52 14.37
CA ILE A 19 -10.09 6.48 14.78
C ILE A 19 -9.86 7.58 15.81
N ALA A 20 -9.44 7.19 17.01
CA ALA A 20 -9.19 8.11 18.11
C ALA A 20 -8.21 9.23 17.69
N GLU A 21 -8.47 10.45 18.13
CA GLU A 21 -7.57 11.57 17.88
C GLU A 21 -6.21 11.31 18.52
N ARG A 22 -5.16 11.55 17.73
CA ARG A 22 -3.77 11.55 18.18
C ARG A 22 -3.26 12.99 18.20
N GLU A 23 -2.07 13.18 18.77
CA GLU A 23 -1.38 14.46 18.75
C GLU A 23 -1.14 14.91 17.30
N ARG A 24 -1.57 16.12 16.96
CA ARG A 24 -1.32 16.72 15.64
C ARG A 24 -0.08 17.58 15.64
N VAL A 25 0.79 17.36 14.66
CA VAL A 25 2.06 18.08 14.50
C VAL A 25 2.27 18.41 13.02
N ALA A 26 3.02 19.47 12.74
CA ALA A 26 3.45 19.81 11.38
C ALA A 26 4.25 18.65 10.75
N MET A 27 4.02 18.45 9.45
CA MET A 27 4.76 17.50 8.63
C MET A 27 6.22 17.91 8.47
N SER A 28 7.12 16.93 8.50
CA SER A 28 8.48 17.08 7.99
C SER A 28 8.48 17.16 6.45
N PRO A 29 9.56 17.65 5.82
CA PRO A 29 9.68 17.64 4.37
C PRO A 29 9.53 16.24 3.75
N GLU A 30 10.06 15.22 4.42
CA GLU A 30 9.94 13.82 4.02
C GLU A 30 8.49 13.33 4.10
N GLU A 31 7.79 13.60 5.21
CA GLU A 31 6.39 13.22 5.40
C GLU A 31 5.48 13.91 4.38
N LYS A 32 5.74 15.19 4.07
CA LYS A 32 5.03 15.92 3.02
C LYS A 32 5.24 15.29 1.65
N ALA A 33 6.45 14.84 1.35
CA ALA A 33 6.74 14.17 0.10
C ALA A 33 6.08 12.78 0.03
N TRP A 34 6.04 12.04 1.13
CA TRP A 34 5.26 10.81 1.25
C TRP A 34 3.75 11.06 1.09
N ALA A 35 3.21 12.14 1.65
CA ALA A 35 1.82 12.52 1.48
C ALA A 35 1.51 12.84 0.01
N LEU A 36 2.39 13.56 -0.69
CA LEU A 36 2.27 13.84 -2.13
C LEU A 36 2.36 12.56 -2.96
N TYR A 37 3.32 11.68 -2.66
CA TYR A 37 3.51 10.42 -3.35
C TYR A 37 2.29 9.52 -3.17
N LYS A 38 1.84 9.29 -1.94
CA LYS A 38 0.64 8.47 -1.68
C LYS A 38 -0.63 9.12 -2.24
N GLY A 39 -0.73 10.45 -2.17
CA GLY A 39 -1.84 11.19 -2.77
C GLY A 39 -1.88 11.08 -4.29
N SER A 40 -0.73 10.92 -4.97
CA SER A 40 -0.70 10.70 -6.42
C SER A 40 -1.35 9.39 -6.85
N LEU A 41 -1.34 8.35 -6.01
CA LEU A 41 -2.08 7.10 -6.26
C LEU A 41 -3.60 7.31 -6.25
N HIS A 42 -4.06 8.39 -5.62
CA HIS A 42 -5.47 8.78 -5.53
C HIS A 42 -5.81 9.95 -6.47
N ARG A 43 -4.87 10.44 -7.29
CA ARG A 43 -5.17 11.52 -8.22
C ARG A 43 -5.72 10.95 -9.51
N SER A 44 -7.02 11.13 -9.74
CA SER A 44 -7.59 10.84 -11.05
C SER A 44 -7.19 11.94 -12.04
N GLY A 45 -6.38 11.61 -13.03
CA GLY A 45 -5.94 12.55 -14.06
C GLY A 45 -6.92 12.66 -15.22
N TRP A 46 -6.91 13.78 -15.95
CA TRP A 46 -7.66 13.91 -17.21
C TRP A 46 -7.29 12.82 -18.22
N LEU A 47 -6.03 12.36 -18.20
CA LEU A 47 -5.55 11.28 -19.06
C LEU A 47 -6.24 9.95 -18.71
N GLU A 48 -6.35 9.62 -17.42
CA GLU A 48 -7.05 8.41 -16.96
C GLU A 48 -8.54 8.45 -17.32
N TRP A 49 -9.16 9.63 -17.23
CA TRP A 49 -10.55 9.80 -17.65
C TRP A 49 -10.75 9.55 -19.14
N LEU A 50 -9.73 9.77 -19.98
CA LEU A 50 -9.82 9.61 -21.43
C LEU A 50 -9.33 8.25 -21.93
N ILE A 51 -8.42 7.57 -21.22
CA ILE A 51 -7.86 6.28 -21.69
C ILE A 51 -8.96 5.25 -21.89
N LEU A 52 -9.82 5.01 -20.88
CA LEU A 52 -10.85 3.99 -20.99
C LEU A 52 -11.86 4.26 -22.13
N PRO A 53 -12.44 5.48 -22.28
CA PRO A 53 -13.35 5.74 -23.39
C PRO A 53 -12.62 5.70 -24.74
N VAL A 54 -11.35 6.06 -24.83
CA VAL A 54 -10.58 5.88 -26.08
C VAL A 54 -10.37 4.40 -26.40
N VAL A 55 -9.94 3.59 -25.44
CA VAL A 55 -9.62 2.18 -25.70
C VAL A 55 -10.88 1.33 -25.86
N ILE A 56 -11.89 1.53 -25.02
CA ILE A 56 -13.10 0.70 -24.96
C ILE A 56 -14.29 1.41 -25.60
N GLY A 57 -14.45 2.71 -25.33
CA GLY A 57 -15.58 3.50 -25.81
C GLY A 57 -15.64 3.68 -27.32
N LEU A 58 -14.53 3.45 -28.05
CA LEU A 58 -14.53 3.36 -29.51
C LEU A 58 -15.19 2.07 -30.04
N TRP A 59 -15.04 0.94 -29.32
CA TRP A 59 -15.54 -0.37 -29.76
C TRP A 59 -16.92 -0.71 -29.19
N ALA A 60 -17.20 -0.30 -27.96
CA ALA A 60 -18.43 -0.68 -27.27
C ALA A 60 -19.71 -0.25 -28.02
N PRO A 61 -19.84 0.99 -28.54
CA PRO A 61 -21.01 1.39 -29.32
C PRO A 61 -21.17 0.59 -30.62
N MET A 62 -20.07 0.24 -31.28
CA MET A 62 -20.09 -0.59 -32.48
C MET A 62 -20.66 -1.98 -32.17
N VAL A 63 -20.16 -2.64 -31.12
CA VAL A 63 -20.64 -3.96 -30.70
C VAL A 63 -22.11 -3.90 -30.28
N CYS A 64 -22.49 -2.91 -29.47
CA CYS A 64 -23.88 -2.73 -29.04
C CYS A 64 -24.83 -2.52 -30.23
N ILE A 65 -24.47 -1.67 -31.19
CA ILE A 65 -25.30 -1.43 -32.38
C ILE A 65 -25.45 -2.72 -33.20
N VAL A 66 -24.38 -3.47 -33.43
CA VAL A 66 -24.47 -4.76 -34.14
C VAL A 66 -25.39 -5.73 -33.41
N LEU A 67 -25.26 -5.88 -32.10
CA LEU A 67 -26.12 -6.76 -31.30
C LEU A 67 -27.60 -6.33 -31.34
N VAL A 68 -27.86 -5.03 -31.25
CA VAL A 68 -29.24 -4.48 -31.34
C VAL A 68 -29.82 -4.72 -32.73
N LEU A 69 -29.04 -4.53 -33.80
CA LEU A 69 -29.49 -4.79 -35.16
C LEU A 69 -29.79 -6.27 -35.40
N LEU A 70 -28.93 -7.17 -34.91
CA LEU A 70 -29.16 -8.62 -34.98
C LEU A 70 -30.42 -9.03 -34.21
N ALA A 71 -30.60 -8.51 -33.00
CA ALA A 71 -31.80 -8.77 -32.20
C ALA A 71 -33.06 -8.21 -32.88
N TYR A 72 -32.98 -7.01 -33.46
CA TYR A 72 -34.09 -6.40 -34.18
C TYR A 72 -34.50 -7.20 -35.42
N GLN A 73 -33.52 -7.66 -36.20
CA GLN A 73 -33.76 -8.55 -37.35
C GLN A 73 -34.42 -9.86 -36.91
N ALA A 74 -33.90 -10.50 -35.87
CA ALA A 74 -34.39 -11.79 -35.41
C ALA A 74 -35.81 -11.73 -34.82
N LEU A 75 -36.16 -10.64 -34.13
CA LEU A 75 -37.38 -10.54 -33.34
C LEU A 75 -38.51 -9.76 -34.03
N PHE A 76 -38.18 -8.77 -34.87
CA PHE A 76 -39.17 -7.80 -35.36
C PHE A 76 -39.18 -7.65 -36.89
N ALA A 77 -38.02 -7.70 -37.56
CA ALA A 77 -37.93 -7.41 -38.99
C ALA A 77 -36.87 -8.27 -39.71
N PRO A 78 -37.19 -9.53 -40.05
CA PRO A 78 -36.24 -10.47 -40.67
C PRO A 78 -35.68 -10.01 -42.02
N GLU A 79 -36.42 -9.18 -42.75
CA GLU A 79 -36.03 -8.64 -44.06
C GLU A 79 -35.25 -7.32 -43.97
N PHE A 80 -35.00 -6.81 -42.76
CA PHE A 80 -34.27 -5.56 -42.59
C PHE A 80 -32.83 -5.69 -43.10
N ASP A 81 -32.43 -4.86 -44.05
CA ASP A 81 -31.07 -4.81 -44.62
C ASP A 81 -30.27 -3.61 -44.03
N PRO A 82 -29.30 -3.86 -43.14
CA PRO A 82 -28.51 -2.80 -42.51
C PRO A 82 -27.67 -2.02 -43.51
N GLN A 83 -27.29 -2.61 -44.64
CA GLN A 83 -26.41 -1.96 -45.63
C GLN A 83 -27.10 -0.76 -46.29
N ARG A 84 -28.43 -0.82 -46.46
CA ARG A 84 -29.24 0.28 -46.99
C ARG A 84 -29.33 1.48 -46.05
N HIS A 85 -28.99 1.30 -44.77
CA HIS A 85 -29.06 2.31 -43.73
C HIS A 85 -27.68 2.69 -43.16
N GLY A 86 -26.60 2.38 -43.89
CA GLY A 86 -25.23 2.55 -43.40
C GLY A 86 -24.91 3.93 -42.84
N GLU A 87 -25.36 5.01 -43.48
CA GLU A 87 -25.12 6.39 -43.01
C GLU A 87 -25.81 6.69 -41.68
N ALA A 88 -27.07 6.25 -41.51
CA ALA A 88 -27.82 6.44 -40.27
C ALA A 88 -27.19 5.61 -39.12
N ILE A 89 -26.75 4.39 -39.41
CA ILE A 89 -26.07 3.51 -38.46
C ILE A 89 -24.73 4.13 -38.03
N PHE A 90 -23.95 4.64 -38.99
CA PHE A 90 -22.67 5.30 -38.70
C PHE A 90 -22.85 6.58 -37.87
N THR A 91 -23.85 7.40 -38.22
CA THR A 91 -24.19 8.61 -37.46
C THR A 91 -24.61 8.28 -36.03
N ALA A 92 -25.47 7.27 -35.85
CA ALA A 92 -25.87 6.79 -34.53
C ALA A 92 -24.68 6.27 -33.71
N MET A 93 -23.74 5.59 -34.36
CA MET A 93 -22.50 5.13 -33.73
C MET A 93 -21.66 6.31 -33.23
N LEU A 94 -21.38 7.30 -34.07
CA LEU A 94 -20.61 8.49 -33.69
C LEU A 94 -21.24 9.23 -32.51
N LEU A 95 -22.56 9.45 -32.56
CA LEU A 95 -23.29 10.13 -31.49
C LEU A 95 -23.26 9.33 -30.18
N SER A 96 -23.40 8.00 -30.26
CA SER A 96 -23.36 7.12 -29.09
C SER A 96 -21.97 7.11 -28.45
N THR A 97 -20.91 7.06 -29.27
CA THR A 97 -19.52 7.19 -28.80
C THR A 97 -19.30 8.53 -28.12
N LEU A 98 -19.70 9.64 -28.77
CA LEU A 98 -19.55 10.97 -28.19
C LEU A 98 -20.30 11.10 -26.85
N LEU A 99 -21.53 10.60 -26.79
CA LEU A 99 -22.33 10.62 -25.56
C LEU A 99 -21.65 9.82 -24.45
N LEU A 100 -21.14 8.62 -24.75
CA LEU A 100 -20.42 7.80 -23.79
C LEU A 100 -19.17 8.52 -23.25
N PHE A 101 -18.40 9.18 -24.11
CA PHE A 101 -17.26 9.99 -23.70
C PHE A 101 -17.67 11.13 -22.76
N VAL A 102 -18.69 11.90 -23.15
CA VAL A 102 -19.17 13.04 -22.36
C VAL A 102 -19.67 12.58 -20.99
N VAL A 103 -20.50 11.54 -20.94
CA VAL A 103 -21.02 10.97 -19.69
C VAL A 103 -19.88 10.43 -18.83
N TRP A 104 -18.92 9.72 -19.42
CA TRP A 104 -17.78 9.16 -18.69
C TRP A 104 -16.89 10.25 -18.07
N VAL A 105 -16.57 11.29 -18.85
CA VAL A 105 -15.77 12.43 -18.36
C VAL A 105 -16.53 13.20 -17.28
N ALA A 106 -17.83 13.45 -17.49
CA ALA A 106 -18.68 14.13 -16.50
C ALA A 106 -18.76 13.34 -15.19
N TRP A 107 -18.93 12.01 -15.27
CA TRP A 107 -18.95 11.12 -14.12
C TRP A 107 -17.63 11.15 -13.34
N ASN A 108 -16.49 11.00 -14.03
CA ASN A 108 -15.19 11.01 -13.38
C ASN A 108 -14.85 12.37 -12.77
N ARG A 109 -15.21 13.46 -13.45
CA ARG A 109 -15.10 14.81 -12.89
C ARG A 109 -15.97 14.98 -11.65
N HIS A 110 -17.21 14.48 -11.67
CA HIS A 110 -18.10 14.51 -10.52
C HIS A 110 -17.49 13.72 -9.34
N ARG A 111 -17.00 12.51 -9.59
CA ARG A 111 -16.30 11.69 -8.58
C ARG A 111 -15.10 12.43 -8.00
N ALA A 112 -14.22 12.98 -8.83
CA ALA A 112 -13.03 13.71 -8.39
C ALA A 112 -13.35 14.93 -7.50
N LEU A 113 -14.55 15.50 -7.63
CA LEU A 113 -15.00 16.64 -6.83
C LEU A 113 -15.76 16.27 -5.55
N HIS A 114 -16.28 15.05 -5.43
CA HIS A 114 -17.18 14.66 -4.33
C HIS A 114 -16.70 13.44 -3.54
N ASP A 115 -15.77 12.65 -4.07
CA ASP A 115 -15.21 11.49 -3.38
C ASP A 115 -14.35 11.97 -2.20
N PRO A 116 -14.75 11.69 -0.94
CA PRO A 116 -14.07 12.21 0.24
C PRO A 116 -12.61 11.79 0.31
N ARG A 117 -12.28 10.59 -0.19
CA ARG A 117 -10.92 10.07 -0.22
C ARG A 117 -10.04 10.89 -1.17
N LEU A 118 -10.53 11.14 -2.39
CA LEU A 118 -9.76 11.90 -3.39
C LEU A 118 -9.52 13.34 -2.92
N LEU A 119 -10.54 13.98 -2.33
CA LEU A 119 -10.43 15.31 -1.75
C LEU A 119 -9.43 15.33 -0.60
N TYR A 120 -9.53 14.37 0.33
CA TYR A 120 -8.63 14.26 1.47
C TYR A 120 -7.16 14.15 1.03
N TRP A 121 -6.83 13.24 0.12
CA TRP A 121 -5.46 13.05 -0.35
C TRP A 121 -4.94 14.20 -1.22
N ARG A 122 -5.83 14.95 -1.87
CA ARG A 122 -5.48 16.17 -2.59
C ARG A 122 -5.10 17.29 -1.62
N ASP A 123 -5.86 17.46 -0.54
CA ASP A 123 -5.75 18.60 0.37
C ASP A 123 -4.72 18.38 1.48
N LEU A 124 -4.45 17.12 1.84
CA LEU A 124 -3.52 16.73 2.91
C LEU A 124 -2.12 17.40 2.81
N PRO A 125 -1.45 17.47 1.64
CA PRO A 125 -0.15 18.14 1.52
C PRO A 125 -0.20 19.67 1.73
N GLU A 126 -1.38 20.29 1.57
CA GLU A 126 -1.60 21.71 1.80
C GLU A 126 -1.84 22.01 3.28
N VAL A 127 -2.62 21.16 3.95
CA VAL A 127 -2.80 21.20 5.42
C VAL A 127 -1.47 20.95 6.13
N ALA A 128 -0.65 20.04 5.62
CA ALA A 128 0.70 19.76 6.10
C ALA A 128 0.78 19.35 7.59
N GLU A 129 -0.23 18.61 8.07
CA GLU A 129 -0.29 18.04 9.43
C GLU A 129 -0.28 16.51 9.42
N VAL A 130 0.34 15.92 10.45
CA VAL A 130 0.35 14.49 10.74
C VAL A 130 -0.15 14.22 12.15
N GLU A 131 -0.69 13.04 12.36
CA GLU A 131 -1.06 12.50 13.67
C GLU A 131 0.05 11.57 14.19
N LEU A 132 0.59 11.84 15.38
CA LEU A 132 1.69 11.05 15.95
C LEU A 132 1.19 9.99 16.92
N GLU A 133 1.60 8.74 16.71
CA GLU A 133 1.53 7.69 17.74
C GLU A 133 2.92 7.44 18.31
N ARG A 134 3.07 7.64 19.62
CA ARG A 134 4.36 7.56 20.31
C ARG A 134 4.52 6.24 21.05
N HIS A 135 5.72 5.71 21.00
CA HIS A 135 6.13 4.47 21.65
C HIS A 135 7.52 4.63 22.25
N THR A 136 7.67 4.22 23.51
CA THR A 136 8.98 4.04 24.12
C THR A 136 9.41 2.58 23.97
N LEU A 137 10.49 2.34 23.24
CA LEU A 137 11.02 1.03 22.92
C LEU A 137 12.04 0.59 23.98
N VAL A 138 11.91 -0.66 24.44
CA VAL A 138 12.76 -1.27 25.47
C VAL A 138 13.74 -2.27 24.86
N SER A 139 13.30 -3.00 23.84
CA SER A 139 14.14 -3.92 23.08
C SER A 139 13.64 -4.01 21.63
N ALA A 140 14.53 -4.38 20.72
CA ALA A 140 14.15 -4.64 19.35
C ALA A 140 14.99 -5.75 18.73
N PHE A 141 14.37 -6.54 17.85
CA PHE A 141 14.98 -7.61 17.09
C PHE A 141 14.83 -7.33 15.60
N SER A 142 15.89 -7.54 14.83
CA SER A 142 15.85 -7.44 13.38
C SER A 142 15.80 -8.82 12.75
N LEU A 143 14.75 -9.12 12.00
CA LEU A 143 14.64 -10.29 11.14
C LEU A 143 14.74 -9.88 9.67
N TRP A 144 15.14 -10.80 8.81
CA TRP A 144 15.24 -10.58 7.37
C TRP A 144 14.25 -11.45 6.63
N SER A 145 13.71 -10.97 5.51
CA SER A 145 12.94 -11.80 4.57
C SER A 145 13.42 -11.59 3.15
N SER A 146 13.26 -12.61 2.32
CA SER A 146 13.39 -12.50 0.87
C SER A 146 12.04 -12.83 0.24
N ASP A 147 11.38 -11.80 -0.28
CA ASP A 147 10.05 -11.88 -0.90
C ASP A 147 9.95 -10.81 -1.99
N TYR A 148 10.44 -11.17 -3.17
CA TYR A 148 10.40 -10.29 -4.32
C TYR A 148 9.03 -10.38 -5.00
N ASP A 149 8.37 -9.25 -5.11
CA ASP A 149 7.10 -9.12 -5.82
C ASP A 149 7.35 -8.67 -7.27
N PRO A 150 7.15 -9.55 -8.28
CA PRO A 150 7.35 -9.18 -9.67
C PRO A 150 6.32 -8.15 -10.18
N ASP A 151 5.15 -8.05 -9.54
CA ASP A 151 4.11 -7.09 -9.90
C ASP A 151 4.41 -5.69 -9.34
N ASN A 152 5.26 -5.62 -8.31
CA ASN A 152 5.75 -4.37 -7.72
C ASN A 152 7.28 -4.34 -7.62
N PRO A 153 7.98 -4.25 -8.76
CA PRO A 153 9.45 -4.38 -8.84
C PRO A 153 10.20 -3.13 -8.32
N GLN A 154 9.47 -2.15 -7.78
CA GLN A 154 10.02 -0.89 -7.31
C GLN A 154 9.68 -0.65 -5.84
N VAL A 155 10.58 0.01 -5.15
CA VAL A 155 10.37 0.53 -3.80
C VAL A 155 10.57 2.05 -3.81
N ALA A 156 9.59 2.76 -3.30
CA ALA A 156 9.68 4.19 -3.10
C ALA A 156 10.61 4.51 -1.92
N ARG A 157 11.57 5.42 -2.12
CA ARG A 157 12.50 5.88 -1.08
C ARG A 157 12.59 7.40 -1.07
N TRP A 158 12.72 7.98 0.12
CA TRP A 158 13.12 9.36 0.26
C TRP A 158 14.62 9.51 0.02
N VAL A 159 14.99 10.19 -1.05
CA VAL A 159 16.38 10.43 -1.45
C VAL A 159 16.49 11.82 -2.06
N ASP A 160 17.41 12.64 -1.56
CA ASP A 160 17.69 14.00 -2.05
C ASP A 160 16.46 14.91 -2.11
N GLY A 161 15.65 14.92 -1.05
CA GLY A 161 14.52 15.84 -0.96
C GLY A 161 13.27 15.44 -1.76
N ARG A 162 13.24 14.22 -2.32
CA ARG A 162 12.08 13.70 -3.07
C ARG A 162 11.91 12.19 -2.89
N ILE A 163 10.69 11.71 -3.13
CA ILE A 163 10.43 10.27 -3.25
C ILE A 163 10.87 9.80 -4.64
N GLN A 164 11.75 8.79 -4.68
CA GLN A 164 12.25 8.17 -5.91
C GLN A 164 11.86 6.70 -5.92
N GLN A 165 11.43 6.21 -7.08
CA GLN A 165 11.27 4.77 -7.30
C GLN A 165 12.62 4.14 -7.56
N MET A 166 13.01 3.21 -6.71
CA MET A 166 14.25 2.46 -6.85
C MET A 166 13.91 1.00 -7.12
N ALA A 167 14.83 0.26 -7.75
CA ALA A 167 14.64 -1.18 -7.92
C ALA A 167 14.49 -1.85 -6.55
N ASP A 168 13.53 -2.77 -6.44
CA ASP A 168 13.41 -3.60 -5.26
C ASP A 168 14.46 -4.72 -5.28
N SER A 169 15.18 -4.87 -4.17
CA SER A 169 16.13 -5.98 -3.99
C SER A 169 15.45 -7.30 -3.67
N GLY A 170 14.14 -7.28 -3.34
CA GLY A 170 13.40 -8.42 -2.83
C GLY A 170 13.72 -8.76 -1.38
N VAL A 171 14.53 -7.94 -0.70
CA VAL A 171 14.90 -8.12 0.71
C VAL A 171 14.14 -7.10 1.55
N SER A 172 13.57 -7.55 2.67
CA SER A 172 12.96 -6.66 3.66
C SER A 172 13.56 -6.87 5.05
N GLN A 173 13.72 -5.78 5.78
CA GLN A 173 14.03 -5.79 7.21
C GLN A 173 12.72 -5.72 8.00
N TRP A 174 12.52 -6.68 8.90
CA TRP A 174 11.41 -6.70 9.84
C TRP A 174 11.93 -6.39 11.24
N LEU A 175 11.46 -5.32 11.83
CA LEU A 175 11.78 -4.96 13.20
C LEU A 175 10.65 -5.40 14.12
N LEU A 176 11.00 -6.20 15.13
CA LEU A 176 10.11 -6.60 16.21
C LEU A 176 10.56 -5.88 17.49
N ALA A 177 9.83 -4.84 17.89
CA ALA A 177 10.18 -4.01 19.03
C ALA A 177 9.20 -4.20 20.19
N ARG A 178 9.73 -4.35 21.40
CA ARG A 178 8.93 -4.36 22.62
C ARG A 178 8.84 -2.95 23.19
N THR A 179 7.63 -2.51 23.46
CA THR A 179 7.34 -1.21 24.06
C THR A 179 7.42 -1.26 25.59
N ALA A 180 7.56 -0.09 26.23
CA ALA A 180 7.55 0.06 27.69
C ALA A 180 6.22 -0.39 28.31
N GLU A 181 5.11 -0.31 27.54
CA GLU A 181 3.81 -0.83 27.96
C GLU A 181 3.68 -2.36 27.80
N GLY A 182 4.76 -3.05 27.42
CA GLY A 182 4.79 -4.50 27.24
C GLY A 182 4.14 -5.00 25.94
N ARG A 183 3.75 -4.11 25.03
CA ARG A 183 3.19 -4.44 23.72
C ARG A 183 4.29 -4.68 22.69
N TRP A 184 3.98 -5.48 21.67
CA TRP A 184 4.86 -5.73 20.54
C TRP A 184 4.48 -4.86 19.35
N LEU A 185 5.48 -4.18 18.79
CA LEU A 185 5.39 -3.38 17.58
C LEU A 185 6.22 -4.05 16.48
N VAL A 186 5.67 -4.11 15.28
CA VAL A 186 6.30 -4.61 14.07
C VAL A 186 6.37 -3.48 13.06
N LEU A 187 7.55 -3.31 12.48
CA LEU A 187 7.78 -2.40 11.38
C LEU A 187 8.49 -3.17 10.26
N CYS A 188 8.16 -2.89 9.02
CA CYS A 188 8.79 -3.49 7.86
C CYS A 188 9.36 -2.42 6.92
N GLU A 189 10.58 -2.62 6.45
CA GLU A 189 11.24 -1.79 5.44
C GLU A 189 11.73 -2.66 4.28
N ARG A 190 11.24 -2.36 3.08
CA ARG A 190 11.79 -2.92 1.84
C ARG A 190 13.10 -2.24 1.50
N VAL A 191 14.09 -3.04 1.12
CA VAL A 191 15.44 -2.57 0.82
C VAL A 191 15.57 -2.31 -0.67
N ALA A 192 15.91 -1.08 -1.04
CA ALA A 192 16.23 -0.73 -2.41
C ALA A 192 17.54 -1.39 -2.86
N GLY A 193 17.57 -1.93 -4.08
CA GLY A 193 18.75 -2.54 -4.65
C GLY A 193 18.46 -3.43 -5.84
N THR A 194 19.50 -4.09 -6.35
CA THR A 194 19.36 -5.03 -7.45
C THR A 194 18.90 -6.39 -6.91
N PHE A 195 17.74 -6.87 -7.36
CA PHE A 195 17.29 -8.23 -7.11
C PHE A 195 18.33 -9.25 -7.60
N ARG A 196 18.75 -10.15 -6.72
CA ARG A 196 19.80 -11.15 -7.00
C ARG A 196 19.27 -12.53 -7.37
N GLY A 197 17.94 -12.68 -7.50
CA GLY A 197 17.29 -13.95 -7.78
C GLY A 197 16.73 -14.62 -6.53
N TYR A 198 15.70 -15.43 -6.72
CA TYR A 198 15.02 -16.15 -5.65
C TYR A 198 15.99 -17.08 -4.91
N GLY A 199 15.88 -17.12 -3.58
CA GLY A 199 16.74 -17.95 -2.72
C GLY A 199 18.12 -17.34 -2.42
N THR A 200 18.45 -16.18 -3.02
CA THR A 200 19.72 -15.49 -2.71
C THR A 200 19.53 -14.56 -1.52
N GLN A 201 20.15 -14.90 -0.40
CA GLN A 201 20.10 -14.14 0.85
C GLN A 201 21.32 -13.24 0.98
N VAL A 202 21.25 -12.02 0.45
CA VAL A 202 22.30 -11.02 0.63
C VAL A 202 21.87 -10.04 1.69
N ARG A 203 22.59 -10.03 2.82
CA ARG A 203 22.35 -9.04 3.87
C ARG A 203 22.73 -7.65 3.35
N PRO A 204 21.83 -6.66 3.41
CA PRO A 204 22.15 -5.28 3.06
C PRO A 204 23.26 -4.71 3.95
N ALA A 205 23.95 -3.67 3.47
CA ALA A 205 24.95 -2.97 4.25
C ALA A 205 24.34 -2.41 5.55
N ALA A 206 25.13 -2.30 6.62
CA ALA A 206 24.66 -1.77 7.91
C ALA A 206 24.08 -0.35 7.80
N ALA A 207 24.57 0.46 6.84
CA ALA A 207 24.05 1.79 6.55
C ALA A 207 22.60 1.80 6.01
N SER A 208 22.07 0.64 5.60
CA SER A 208 20.69 0.46 5.13
C SER A 208 19.72 0.10 6.24
N GLN A 209 20.19 -0.05 7.48
CA GLN A 209 19.34 -0.38 8.63
C GLN A 209 18.82 0.87 9.34
N TRP A 210 17.68 0.76 10.03
CA TRP A 210 17.14 1.87 10.81
C TRP A 210 18.07 2.35 11.94
N PRO A 211 18.25 3.67 12.11
CA PRO A 211 18.92 4.25 13.26
C PRO A 211 17.99 4.23 14.48
N LEU A 212 17.86 3.05 15.11
CA LEU A 212 16.91 2.86 16.19
C LEU A 212 17.28 3.65 17.44
N SER A 213 16.29 4.36 17.95
CA SER A 213 16.36 5.08 19.22
C SER A 213 15.19 4.66 20.11
N ARG A 214 15.31 4.92 21.41
CA ARG A 214 14.31 4.51 22.40
C ARG A 214 12.95 5.16 22.17
N GLU A 215 12.90 6.40 21.72
CA GLU A 215 11.63 7.06 21.44
C GLU A 215 11.33 6.96 19.94
N LEU A 216 10.20 6.33 19.61
CA LEU A 216 9.67 6.23 18.26
C LEU A 216 8.31 6.93 18.20
N ALA A 217 8.14 7.82 17.24
CA ALA A 217 6.82 8.31 16.83
C ALA A 217 6.53 7.88 15.40
N ILE A 218 5.40 7.20 15.19
CA ILE A 218 4.88 6.89 13.86
C ILE A 218 3.97 8.05 13.47
N ALA A 219 4.31 8.73 12.37
CA ALA A 219 3.51 9.80 11.81
C ALA A 219 2.47 9.20 10.87
N PHE A 220 1.19 9.39 11.15
CA PHE A 220 0.07 8.95 10.32
C PHE A 220 -0.55 10.13 9.58
N ALA A 221 -1.11 9.85 8.39
CA ALA A 221 -2.04 10.78 7.78
C ALA A 221 -3.29 10.89 8.70
N PRO A 222 -3.74 12.11 9.05
CA PRO A 222 -4.76 12.32 10.09
C PRO A 222 -6.03 11.50 9.90
N ARG A 223 -6.53 10.91 11.00
CA ARG A 223 -7.74 10.06 11.01
C ARG A 223 -7.67 8.86 10.04
N THR A 224 -6.47 8.42 9.66
CA THR A 224 -6.26 7.19 8.90
C THR A 224 -5.27 6.27 9.62
N ASN A 225 -5.09 5.05 9.08
CA ASN A 225 -4.03 4.13 9.49
C ASN A 225 -2.83 4.13 8.53
N VAL A 226 -2.71 5.15 7.67
CA VAL A 226 -1.64 5.23 6.67
C VAL A 226 -0.41 5.94 7.27
N PRO A 227 0.72 5.25 7.51
CA PRO A 227 1.93 5.89 8.01
C PRO A 227 2.58 6.75 6.92
N LEU A 228 3.00 7.97 7.25
CA LEU A 228 3.75 8.89 6.38
C LEU A 228 5.23 8.97 6.74
N GLY A 229 5.62 8.51 7.94
CA GLY A 229 7.02 8.49 8.35
C GLY A 229 7.23 7.91 9.74
N LEU A 230 8.50 7.69 10.09
CA LEU A 230 8.97 7.27 11.40
C LEU A 230 9.92 8.34 11.95
N ARG A 231 9.70 8.79 13.18
CA ARG A 231 10.56 9.75 13.88
C ARG A 231 11.24 9.06 15.04
N PHE A 232 12.54 8.85 14.95
CA PHE A 232 13.35 8.30 16.04
C PHE A 232 14.02 9.42 16.85
N SER A 233 14.03 9.31 18.16
CA SER A 233 14.68 10.28 19.05
C SER A 233 15.09 9.66 20.39
N GLY A 234 15.84 10.43 21.19
CA GLY A 234 16.33 10.00 22.50
C GLY A 234 17.59 9.14 22.40
N ALA A 235 17.80 8.30 23.42
CA ALA A 235 18.99 7.45 23.49
C ALA A 235 18.95 6.34 22.42
N PRO A 236 20.10 5.94 21.85
CA PRO A 236 20.17 4.80 20.96
C PRO A 236 19.61 3.53 21.61
N LEU A 237 18.87 2.74 20.83
CA LEU A 237 18.39 1.43 21.24
C LEU A 237 19.29 0.35 20.62
N ALA A 238 19.86 -0.52 21.47
CA ALA A 238 20.62 -1.66 20.97
C ALA A 238 19.67 -2.60 20.22
N LEU A 239 19.90 -2.77 18.92
CA LEU A 239 19.22 -3.75 18.10
C LEU A 239 19.87 -5.11 18.33
N ALA A 240 19.07 -6.09 18.75
CA ALA A 240 19.50 -7.48 18.67
C ALA A 240 19.53 -7.85 17.18
N GLU A 241 20.70 -7.69 16.56
CA GLU A 241 20.92 -8.15 15.20
C GLU A 241 20.80 -9.67 15.16
N THR A 242 19.81 -10.16 14.45
CA THR A 242 19.69 -11.59 14.19
C THR A 242 20.19 -11.85 12.78
N SER A 243 20.93 -12.93 12.59
CA SER A 243 21.28 -13.45 11.26
C SER A 243 20.12 -14.21 10.61
N HIS A 244 18.92 -14.14 11.21
CA HIS A 244 17.81 -15.00 10.85
C HIS A 244 17.03 -14.47 9.66
N TRP A 245 16.75 -15.40 8.74
CA TRP A 245 15.88 -15.20 7.61
C TRP A 245 14.57 -15.94 7.86
N LEU A 246 13.46 -15.20 7.79
CA LEU A 246 12.13 -15.72 7.93
C LEU A 246 11.86 -16.80 6.88
N SER A 247 11.31 -17.93 7.31
CA SER A 247 10.71 -18.89 6.39
C SER A 247 9.48 -18.28 5.72
N ARG A 248 9.06 -18.81 4.56
CA ARG A 248 7.84 -18.32 3.89
C ARG A 248 6.60 -18.39 4.79
N GLY A 249 6.46 -19.47 5.55
CA GLY A 249 5.34 -19.61 6.49
C GLY A 249 5.37 -18.63 7.65
N ASP A 250 6.57 -18.35 8.20
CA ASP A 250 6.72 -17.34 9.26
C ASP A 250 6.48 -15.93 8.70
N LEU A 251 6.93 -15.64 7.48
CA LEU A 251 6.68 -14.38 6.78
C LEU A 251 5.19 -14.16 6.53
N ASP A 252 4.50 -15.13 5.92
CA ASP A 252 3.06 -15.05 5.64
C ASP A 252 2.25 -14.79 6.92
N ARG A 253 2.65 -15.45 8.02
CA ARG A 253 2.02 -15.26 9.33
C ARG A 253 2.39 -13.92 9.96
N LEU A 254 3.65 -13.48 9.85
CA LEU A 254 4.09 -12.18 10.37
C LEU A 254 3.39 -11.03 9.65
N THR A 255 3.36 -11.04 8.32
CA THR A 255 2.63 -10.09 7.50
C THR A 255 1.16 -10.03 7.93
N ARG A 256 0.56 -11.19 8.21
CA ARG A 256 -0.83 -11.26 8.63
C ARG A 256 -1.13 -10.59 9.96
N VAL A 257 -0.26 -10.77 10.94
CA VAL A 257 -0.46 -10.23 12.29
C VAL A 257 0.06 -8.80 12.45
N ALA A 258 0.95 -8.35 11.55
CA ALA A 258 1.64 -7.07 11.64
C ALA A 258 1.10 -6.00 10.69
N HIS A 259 0.72 -6.37 9.45
CA HIS A 259 0.64 -5.43 8.33
C HIS A 259 -0.41 -5.81 7.28
N HIS A 260 -1.67 -6.04 7.68
CA HIS A 260 -2.77 -6.12 6.71
C HIS A 260 -3.59 -4.84 6.59
N TRP A 261 -4.08 -4.58 5.39
CA TRP A 261 -5.12 -3.58 5.09
C TRP A 261 -6.44 -3.81 5.84
N THR A 262 -6.57 -4.93 6.57
CA THR A 262 -7.69 -5.23 7.48
C THR A 262 -7.62 -4.52 8.83
N PHE A 263 -6.67 -3.60 9.05
CA PHE A 263 -6.59 -2.88 10.33
C PHE A 263 -7.78 -1.95 10.56
N PHE A 264 -8.65 -2.38 11.48
CA PHE A 264 -9.67 -1.53 12.11
C PHE A 264 -9.60 -1.65 13.62
N ALA A 265 -10.08 -0.60 14.29
CA ALA A 265 -10.09 -0.52 15.75
C ALA A 265 -10.70 -1.78 16.39
N PRO A 266 -10.08 -2.33 17.45
CA PRO A 266 -9.00 -1.75 18.24
C PRO A 266 -7.58 -2.02 17.70
N GLU A 267 -7.43 -2.75 16.59
CA GLU A 267 -6.13 -3.11 16.03
C GLU A 267 -5.44 -1.90 15.39
N ARG A 268 -4.13 -1.77 15.60
CA ARG A 268 -3.34 -0.60 15.19
C ARG A 268 -2.21 -1.05 14.29
N TYR A 269 -1.88 -0.24 13.28
CA TYR A 269 -0.80 -0.53 12.36
C TYR A 269 0.50 -0.87 13.10
N GLY A 270 1.06 -2.04 12.81
CA GLY A 270 2.28 -2.54 13.43
C GLY A 270 2.11 -3.07 14.86
N LEU A 271 1.02 -2.82 15.57
CA LEU A 271 0.84 -3.33 16.93
C LEU A 271 0.27 -4.75 16.90
N ILE A 272 0.99 -5.71 17.49
CA ILE A 272 0.54 -7.10 17.55
C ILE A 272 -0.58 -7.26 18.59
N ASN A 273 -1.69 -7.86 18.16
CA ASN A 273 -2.77 -8.29 19.04
C ASN A 273 -2.25 -9.33 20.05
N SER A 274 -2.66 -9.23 21.32
CA SER A 274 -2.26 -10.12 22.40
C SER A 274 -2.45 -11.61 22.08
N ALA A 275 -3.43 -11.96 21.23
CA ALA A 275 -3.66 -13.34 20.80
C ALA A 275 -2.48 -13.96 20.02
N TYR A 276 -1.67 -13.13 19.35
CA TYR A 276 -0.53 -13.59 18.55
C TYR A 276 0.82 -13.42 19.24
N VAL A 277 0.86 -12.82 20.44
CA VAL A 277 2.08 -12.62 21.22
C VAL A 277 2.79 -13.95 21.53
N PRO A 278 2.11 -15.03 21.97
CA PRO A 278 2.79 -16.30 22.25
C PRO A 278 3.54 -16.86 21.04
N TRP A 279 2.95 -16.77 19.85
CA TRP A 279 3.60 -17.19 18.61
C TRP A 279 4.81 -16.31 18.26
N LEU A 280 4.69 -14.99 18.47
CA LEU A 280 5.81 -14.09 18.23
C LEU A 280 6.99 -14.39 19.17
N GLU A 281 6.70 -14.64 20.44
CA GLU A 281 7.72 -14.98 21.44
C GLU A 281 8.37 -16.34 21.13
N GLU A 282 7.59 -17.31 20.63
CA GLU A 282 8.13 -18.58 20.10
C GLU A 282 9.06 -18.33 18.90
N LEU A 283 8.64 -17.49 17.93
CA LEU A 283 9.48 -17.10 16.80
C LEU A 283 10.78 -16.46 17.30
N LEU A 284 10.72 -15.51 18.21
CA LEU A 284 11.90 -14.86 18.78
C LEU A 284 12.78 -15.83 19.60
N GLY A 285 12.19 -16.79 20.30
CA GLY A 285 12.92 -17.83 21.02
C GLY A 285 13.73 -18.75 20.09
N ARG A 286 13.22 -19.03 18.87
CA ARG A 286 13.97 -19.75 17.83
C ARG A 286 15.12 -18.93 17.23
N VAL A 287 15.06 -17.61 17.38
CA VAL A 287 15.96 -16.65 16.72
C VAL A 287 17.00 -16.05 17.66
N GLN A 288 16.73 -16.01 18.97
CA GLN A 288 17.75 -15.65 19.95
C GLN A 288 18.93 -16.63 19.82
N PRO A 289 20.18 -16.13 19.82
CA PRO A 289 21.32 -17.03 19.88
C PRO A 289 21.18 -17.84 21.16
N GLY A 290 20.98 -19.15 21.02
CA GLY A 290 21.34 -20.05 22.08
C GLY A 290 22.78 -19.74 22.47
N VAL A 291 23.02 -19.55 23.75
CA VAL A 291 24.29 -19.99 24.35
C VAL A 291 24.35 -21.49 24.07
N ALA A 292 24.82 -21.85 22.88
CA ALA A 292 24.91 -23.21 22.39
C ALA A 292 26.38 -23.49 22.12
N ASP A 293 26.96 -24.20 23.09
CA ASP A 293 28.14 -25.04 23.03
C ASP A 293 29.35 -24.53 22.22
N SER A 294 30.29 -24.01 22.99
CA SER A 294 31.72 -24.21 22.77
C SER A 294 32.08 -25.70 22.79
N THR A 295 31.63 -26.47 21.80
CA THR A 295 32.21 -27.77 21.45
C THR A 295 31.73 -28.13 20.05
N LEU A 296 32.55 -27.89 19.03
CA LEU A 296 32.88 -28.88 17.99
C LEU A 296 34.22 -28.49 17.34
N PRO A 297 35.02 -29.49 16.90
CA PRO A 297 36.47 -29.38 16.82
C PRO A 297 36.95 -28.79 15.50
N VAL A 298 38.19 -28.30 15.57
CA VAL A 298 39.06 -28.06 14.41
C VAL A 298 39.20 -29.34 13.60
N CYS A 299 38.92 -29.26 12.30
CA CYS A 299 39.55 -30.05 11.25
C CYS A 299 39.87 -29.10 10.09
#